data_AF-A0A7U3UTF4-F1
#
_entry.id   AF-A0A7U3UTF4-F1
#
_cell.length_a   1.000
_cell.length_b   1.000
_cell.length_c   1.000
_cell.angle_alpha   90.00
_cell.angle_beta   90.00
_cell.angle_gamma   90.00
#
_symmetry.space_group_name_H-M   'P 1'
#
loop_
_entity.id
_entity.type
_entity.pdbx_description
1 polymer ?
#
loop_
_entity_poly.entity_id
_entity_poly.type
_entity_poly.pdbx_seq_one_letter_code
_entity_poly.pdbx_strand_id
1 'polypeptide(L)'
;MKLHEPPILDTHWEGYELGADATHRYLWIWQGFNARLIALPHGEDGHGAYDHAWCYPRDPDLIAEHVAAWDPETQDEPNGWHKRPTMPARRAPRREEQPEYNRDRCAHGCYLDDGCRTLNCRDQIERARGRGSAPS
;
A
#
# COMPACT_ATOMS: atom_id res chain seq x y z
N MET A 1 10.28 -6.97 -7.59
CA MET A 1 10.91 -6.22 -6.47
C MET A 1 12.30 -6.78 -6.18
N LYS A 2 13.24 -5.94 -5.73
CA LYS A 2 14.53 -6.37 -5.17
C LYS A 2 14.52 -6.14 -3.65
N LEU A 3 14.55 -7.23 -2.87
CA LEU A 3 14.61 -7.17 -1.41
C LEU A 3 16.00 -6.81 -0.89
N HIS A 4 16.06 -6.31 0.33
CA HIS A 4 17.29 -6.01 1.06
C HIS A 4 17.41 -6.91 2.28
N GLU A 5 18.47 -7.72 2.31
CA GLU A 5 18.77 -8.65 3.39
C GLU A 5 20.24 -8.45 3.83
N PRO A 6 20.49 -7.84 5.00
CA PRO A 6 19.51 -7.26 5.93
C PRO A 6 18.87 -5.95 5.39
N PRO A 7 17.72 -5.53 5.96
CA PRO A 7 17.13 -4.22 5.68
C PRO A 7 18.13 -3.07 5.92
N ILE A 8 18.04 -2.03 5.11
CA ILE A 8 18.97 -0.88 5.16
C ILE A 8 18.34 0.24 5.99
N LEU A 9 19.07 0.76 6.98
CA LEU A 9 18.61 1.91 7.76
C LEU A 9 18.57 3.18 6.87
N ASP A 10 17.39 3.80 6.76
CA ASP A 10 17.22 5.13 6.21
C ASP A 10 17.23 6.15 7.36
N THR A 11 18.27 6.99 7.39
CA THR A 11 18.48 7.95 8.47
C THR A 11 17.56 9.16 8.41
N HIS A 12 16.93 9.43 7.25
CA HIS A 12 16.04 10.58 7.08
C HIS A 12 14.65 10.27 7.61
N TRP A 13 14.11 9.10 7.25
CA TRP A 13 12.81 8.62 7.71
C TRP A 13 12.86 7.86 9.03
N GLU A 14 14.07 7.60 9.56
CA GLU A 14 14.32 6.81 10.77
C GLU A 14 13.63 5.43 10.70
N GLY A 15 13.71 4.81 9.51
CA GLY A 15 13.08 3.54 9.19
C GLY A 15 14.03 2.57 8.51
N TYR A 16 13.55 1.38 8.18
CA TYR A 16 14.36 0.39 7.47
C TYR A 16 13.75 0.09 6.12
N GLU A 17 14.56 0.26 5.07
CA GLU A 17 14.25 -0.12 3.71
C GLU A 17 14.31 -1.65 3.56
N LEU A 18 13.16 -2.22 3.20
CA LEU A 18 12.97 -3.64 2.99
C LEU A 18 13.28 -4.06 1.55
N GLY A 19 13.20 -3.12 0.61
CA GLY A 19 13.49 -3.35 -0.79
C GLY A 19 13.00 -2.21 -1.67
N ALA A 20 13.18 -2.38 -2.96
CA ALA A 20 12.78 -1.40 -3.96
C ALA A 20 12.32 -2.06 -5.27
N ASP A 21 11.53 -1.32 -6.04
CA ASP A 21 11.22 -1.65 -7.42
C ASP A 21 11.61 -0.51 -8.37
N ALA A 22 11.17 -0.57 -9.63
CA ALA A 22 11.50 0.43 -10.64
C ALA A 22 11.02 1.86 -10.28
N THR A 23 10.04 1.98 -9.40
CA THR A 23 9.33 3.23 -9.11
C THR A 23 9.58 3.74 -7.69
N HIS A 24 9.70 2.84 -6.70
CA HIS A 24 9.74 3.21 -5.30
C HIS A 24 10.74 2.39 -4.48
N ARG A 25 11.16 2.99 -3.36
CA ARG A 25 11.75 2.32 -2.20
C ARG A 25 10.65 2.04 -1.17
N TYR A 26 10.75 0.93 -0.47
CA TYR A 26 9.77 0.48 0.52
C TYR A 26 10.39 0.44 1.90
N LEU A 27 9.97 1.36 2.76
CA LEU A 27 10.50 1.49 4.10
C LEU A 27 9.42 1.15 5.10
N TRP A 28 9.78 0.44 6.17
CA TRP A 28 8.93 0.42 7.34
C TRP A 28 9.39 1.47 8.36
N ILE A 29 8.45 2.20 8.92
CA ILE A 29 8.66 3.25 9.93
C ILE A 29 7.71 3.06 11.12
N TRP A 30 8.10 3.60 12.26
CA TRP A 30 7.18 3.83 13.38
C TRP A 30 6.42 5.14 13.16
N GLN A 31 5.08 5.10 13.19
CA GLN A 31 4.29 6.32 13.09
C GLN A 31 3.11 6.31 14.08
N GLY A 32 3.34 6.93 15.23
CA GLY A 32 2.42 6.92 16.36
C GLY A 32 2.29 5.50 16.95
N PHE A 33 1.06 5.01 17.05
CA PHE A 33 0.78 3.69 17.63
C PHE A 33 0.97 2.51 16.65
N ASN A 34 1.12 2.76 15.34
CA ASN A 34 1.23 1.73 14.33
C ASN A 34 2.63 1.67 13.70
N ALA A 35 2.98 0.50 13.15
CA ALA A 35 4.04 0.41 12.17
C ALA A 35 3.44 0.69 10.78
N ARG A 36 4.20 1.34 9.89
CA ARG A 36 3.78 1.59 8.52
C ARG A 36 4.83 1.17 7.53
N LEU A 37 4.40 0.51 6.47
CA LEU A 37 5.12 0.43 5.22
C LEU A 37 4.82 1.69 4.41
N ILE A 38 5.83 2.43 3.99
CA ILE A 38 5.71 3.59 3.11
C ILE A 38 6.39 3.32 1.77
N ALA A 39 5.79 3.79 0.69
CA ALA A 39 6.41 3.80 -0.63
C ALA A 39 6.94 5.22 -0.91
N LEU A 40 8.24 5.31 -1.15
CA LEU A 40 8.94 6.56 -1.44
C LEU A 40 9.41 6.55 -2.89
N PRO A 41 9.18 7.61 -3.67
CA PRO A 41 9.89 7.81 -4.92
C PRO A 41 11.40 7.72 -4.72
N HIS A 42 12.13 7.29 -5.76
CA HIS A 42 13.58 7.33 -5.75
C HIS A 42 14.11 8.77 -5.75
N GLY A 43 15.30 8.99 -5.17
CA GLY A 43 15.96 10.30 -5.16
C GLY A 43 15.41 11.27 -4.12
N GLU A 44 15.64 12.57 -4.35
CA GLU A 44 15.30 13.64 -3.38
C GLU A 44 13.79 13.81 -3.16
N ASP A 45 12.96 13.46 -4.15
CA ASP A 45 11.50 13.53 -4.05
C ASP A 45 10.98 12.67 -2.89
N GLY A 46 11.63 11.53 -2.64
CA GLY A 46 11.31 10.63 -1.53
C GLY A 46 11.67 11.16 -0.14
N HIS A 47 12.31 12.32 -0.01
CA HIS A 47 12.61 12.93 1.29
C HIS A 47 11.47 13.82 1.81
N GLY A 48 10.63 14.37 0.93
CA GLY A 48 9.58 15.31 1.31
C GLY A 48 8.27 14.65 1.74
N ALA A 49 7.91 13.56 1.08
CA ALA A 49 6.66 12.84 1.31
C ALA A 49 6.73 11.39 0.82
N TYR A 50 5.75 10.58 1.23
CA TYR A 50 5.49 9.26 0.68
C TYR A 50 4.24 9.27 -0.20
N ASP A 51 4.26 8.49 -1.28
CA ASP A 51 3.12 8.38 -2.21
C ASP A 51 2.06 7.42 -1.70
N HIS A 52 2.50 6.36 -1.00
CA HIS A 52 1.62 5.33 -0.46
C HIS A 52 2.05 4.93 0.95
N ALA A 53 1.07 4.57 1.78
CA ALA A 53 1.35 4.05 3.13
C ALA A 53 0.32 2.99 3.55
N TRP A 54 0.82 1.88 4.08
CA TRP A 54 0.06 0.77 4.62
C TRP A 54 0.39 0.58 6.09
N CYS A 55 -0.64 0.57 6.92
CA CYS A 55 -0.56 0.28 8.35
C CYS A 55 -0.51 -1.22 8.59
N TYR A 56 0.34 -1.60 9.54
CA TYR A 56 0.50 -2.96 10.06
C TYR A 56 0.39 -2.94 11.59
N PRO A 57 0.14 -4.12 12.22
CA PRO A 57 0.43 -4.32 13.63
C PRO A 57 1.85 -3.87 13.99
N ARG A 58 2.15 -3.67 15.28
CA ARG A 58 3.49 -3.31 15.76
C ARG A 58 4.46 -4.51 15.71
N ASP A 59 4.62 -5.06 14.53
CA ASP A 59 5.39 -6.26 14.24
C ASP A 59 6.15 -6.03 12.92
N PRO A 60 7.41 -5.58 12.98
CA PRO A 60 8.23 -5.35 11.79
C PRO A 60 8.47 -6.60 10.94
N ASP A 61 8.53 -7.78 11.57
CA ASP A 61 8.77 -9.04 10.87
C ASP A 61 7.58 -9.37 9.97
N LEU A 62 6.36 -9.15 10.46
CA LEU A 62 5.15 -9.27 9.63
C LEU A 62 5.18 -8.34 8.41
N ILE A 63 5.71 -7.12 8.55
CA ILE A 63 5.85 -6.20 7.41
C ILE A 63 6.84 -6.76 6.39
N ALA A 64 7.99 -7.23 6.86
CA ALA A 64 9.01 -7.82 6.00
C ALA A 64 8.47 -9.04 5.25
N GLU A 65 7.73 -9.93 5.90
CA GLU A 65 7.07 -11.08 5.28
C GLU A 65 6.06 -10.66 4.20
N HIS A 66 5.22 -9.68 4.50
CA HIS A 66 4.23 -9.17 3.54
C HIS A 66 4.86 -8.49 2.32
N VAL A 67 5.97 -7.76 2.53
CA VAL A 67 6.75 -7.19 1.43
C VAL A 67 7.41 -8.33 0.63
N ALA A 68 8.04 -9.30 1.29
CA ALA A 68 8.70 -10.40 0.59
C ALA A 68 7.74 -11.24 -0.28
N ALA A 69 6.48 -11.39 0.14
CA ALA A 69 5.45 -12.12 -0.61
C ALA A 69 4.76 -11.29 -1.72
N TRP A 70 4.99 -9.97 -1.77
CA TRP A 70 4.33 -9.06 -2.71
C TRP A 70 5.15 -8.90 -4.00
N ASP A 71 4.51 -9.06 -5.16
CA ASP A 71 5.12 -8.75 -6.45
C ASP A 71 4.55 -7.45 -7.04
N PRO A 72 5.28 -6.33 -7.04
CA PRO A 72 4.79 -5.06 -7.56
C PRO A 72 4.60 -5.04 -9.09
N GLU A 73 5.11 -6.04 -9.81
CA GLU A 73 4.92 -6.14 -11.25
C GLU A 73 3.54 -6.70 -11.61
N THR A 74 3.00 -7.56 -10.76
CA THR A 74 1.75 -8.27 -11.00
C THR A 74 0.70 -8.04 -9.92
N GLN A 75 0.98 -7.33 -8.82
CA GLN A 75 0.03 -7.06 -7.74
C GLN A 75 -0.01 -5.56 -7.43
N ASP A 76 -1.20 -4.95 -7.55
CA ASP A 76 -1.41 -3.51 -7.40
C ASP A 76 -0.87 -2.94 -6.07
N GLU A 77 -1.09 -3.65 -4.95
CA GLU A 77 -0.73 -3.20 -3.61
C GLU A 77 -0.31 -4.37 -2.71
N PRO A 78 0.62 -4.17 -1.77
CA PRO A 78 0.91 -5.16 -0.76
C PRO A 78 -0.33 -5.42 0.10
N ASN A 79 -0.40 -6.64 0.66
CA ASN A 79 -1.45 -6.99 1.61
C ASN A 79 -1.12 -6.32 2.95
N GLY A 80 -1.68 -5.14 3.21
CA GLY A 80 -1.63 -4.47 4.52
C GLY A 80 -2.92 -4.65 5.30
N TRP A 81 -2.91 -4.33 6.60
CA TRP A 81 -4.15 -4.35 7.40
C TRP A 81 -5.07 -3.18 7.03
N HIS A 82 -4.48 -2.03 6.73
CA HIS A 82 -5.19 -0.83 6.26
C HIS A 82 -4.23 0.04 5.45
N LYS A 83 -4.69 0.65 4.36
CA LYS A 83 -3.95 1.66 3.60
C LYS A 83 -4.46 3.06 3.93
N ARG A 84 -3.57 4.04 4.07
CA ARG A 84 -4.00 5.44 4.05
C ARG A 84 -4.62 5.73 2.68
N PRO A 85 -5.76 6.46 2.60
CA PRO A 85 -6.32 6.83 1.31
C PRO A 85 -5.34 7.73 0.57
N THR A 86 -4.67 7.17 -0.43
CA THR A 86 -3.78 7.87 -1.35
C THR A 86 -4.36 7.74 -2.75
N MET A 87 -4.42 8.86 -3.47
CA MET A 87 -4.92 8.90 -4.85
C MET A 87 -3.80 9.39 -5.78
N PRO A 88 -3.53 8.70 -6.90
CA PRO A 88 -4.18 7.45 -7.33
C PRO A 88 -3.78 6.24 -6.48
N ALA A 89 -4.60 5.18 -6.53
CA ALA A 89 -4.18 3.87 -6.03
C ALA A 89 -3.01 3.34 -6.88
N ARG A 90 -2.13 2.57 -6.25
CA ARG A 90 -1.01 1.98 -6.99
C ARG A 90 -1.56 0.92 -7.94
N ARG A 91 -0.96 0.82 -9.13
CA ARG A 91 -1.33 -0.19 -10.13
C ARG A 91 -0.10 -0.90 -10.65
N ALA A 92 -0.13 -2.21 -10.62
CA ALA A 92 0.90 -3.04 -11.20
C ALA A 92 0.84 -2.97 -12.74
N PRO A 93 2.00 -2.93 -13.42
CA PRO A 93 2.07 -2.83 -14.88
C PRO A 93 1.48 -4.06 -15.59
N ARG A 94 1.58 -5.25 -14.97
CA ARG A 94 1.16 -6.54 -15.53
C ARG A 94 0.07 -7.20 -14.69
N ARG A 95 -0.81 -6.38 -14.12
CA ARG A 95 -1.87 -6.80 -13.18
C ARG A 95 -2.86 -7.82 -13.78
N GLU A 96 -3.02 -7.81 -15.10
CA GLU A 96 -3.86 -8.78 -15.81
C GLU A 96 -3.31 -10.21 -15.78
N GLU A 97 -2.02 -10.42 -15.48
CA GLU A 97 -1.41 -11.75 -15.40
C GLU A 97 -1.82 -12.52 -14.12
N GLN A 98 -2.25 -11.82 -13.07
CA GLN A 98 -2.68 -12.40 -11.79
C GLN A 98 -4.00 -11.78 -11.31
N PRO A 99 -5.12 -12.04 -12.01
CA PRO A 99 -6.38 -11.34 -11.77
C PRO A 99 -6.93 -11.53 -10.34
N GLU A 100 -6.60 -12.63 -9.68
CA GLU A 100 -7.00 -12.90 -8.29
C GLU A 100 -6.41 -11.91 -7.28
N TYR A 101 -5.26 -11.29 -7.59
CA TYR A 101 -4.59 -10.31 -6.74
C TYR A 101 -4.85 -8.85 -7.17
N ASN A 102 -5.45 -8.64 -8.34
CA ASN A 102 -5.77 -7.33 -8.91
C ASN A 102 -7.27 -7.07 -9.00
N ARG A 103 -7.95 -7.51 -7.95
CA ARG A 103 -9.35 -7.19 -7.69
C ARG A 103 -9.45 -5.74 -7.19
N ASP A 104 -10.59 -5.12 -7.46
CA ASP A 104 -10.88 -3.78 -6.94
C ASP A 104 -10.70 -3.73 -5.41
N ARG A 105 -10.01 -2.68 -4.95
CA ARG A 105 -9.79 -2.37 -3.53
C ARG A 105 -10.41 -1.02 -3.20
N CYS A 106 -10.87 -0.84 -1.97
CA CYS A 106 -11.27 0.50 -1.54
C CYS A 106 -10.05 1.38 -1.24
N ALA A 107 -10.25 2.68 -1.04
CA ALA A 107 -9.17 3.62 -0.73
C ALA A 107 -8.32 3.22 0.50
N HIS A 108 -8.80 2.29 1.32
CA HIS A 108 -8.10 1.74 2.48
C HIS A 108 -7.39 0.40 2.21
N GLY A 109 -7.22 -0.01 0.95
CA GLY A 109 -6.38 -1.14 0.54
C GLY A 109 -6.99 -2.53 0.72
N CYS A 110 -8.17 -2.65 1.34
CA CYS A 110 -8.90 -3.92 1.41
C CYS A 110 -9.62 -4.21 0.08
N TYR A 111 -9.64 -5.48 -0.32
CA TYR A 111 -10.48 -5.93 -1.44
C TYR A 111 -11.96 -5.66 -1.14
N LEU A 112 -12.70 -5.25 -2.18
CA LEU A 112 -14.09 -4.88 -2.02
C LEU A 112 -14.97 -6.04 -1.56
N ASP A 113 -14.73 -7.26 -2.05
CA ASP A 113 -15.58 -8.41 -1.69
C ASP A 113 -15.26 -8.98 -0.30
N ASP A 114 -14.06 -8.70 0.23
CA ASP A 114 -13.63 -9.19 1.54
C ASP A 114 -14.12 -8.28 2.68
N GLY A 115 -14.54 -7.06 2.34
CA GLY A 115 -14.96 -6.03 3.28
C GLY A 115 -13.77 -5.35 3.96
N CYS A 116 -13.83 -4.03 4.12
CA CYS A 116 -12.80 -3.30 4.87
C CYS A 116 -13.10 -3.36 6.37
N ARG A 117 -12.14 -3.84 7.16
CA ARG A 117 -12.24 -3.97 8.63
C ARG A 117 -12.47 -2.65 9.36
N THR A 118 -12.12 -1.51 8.75
CA THR A 118 -12.14 -0.19 9.41
C THR A 118 -13.33 0.70 9.02
N LEU A 119 -13.92 0.49 7.84
CA LEU A 119 -15.07 1.24 7.32
C LEU A 119 -15.81 0.31 6.35
N ASN A 120 -17.13 0.20 6.41
CA ASN A 120 -17.88 -0.61 5.46
C ASN A 120 -17.76 -0.02 4.03
N CYS A 121 -16.72 -0.42 3.29
CA CYS A 121 -16.36 0.17 1.99
C CYS A 121 -17.45 -0.04 0.94
N ARG A 122 -18.27 -1.09 1.08
CA ARG A 122 -19.46 -1.32 0.25
C ARG A 122 -20.44 -0.14 0.31
N ASP A 123 -20.71 0.37 1.51
CA ASP A 123 -21.64 1.49 1.71
C ASP A 123 -21.09 2.79 1.09
N GLN A 124 -19.77 2.99 1.06
CA GLN A 124 -19.17 4.17 0.43
C GLN A 124 -19.25 4.09 -1.10
N ILE A 125 -19.09 2.90 -1.67
CA ILE A 125 -19.23 2.67 -3.12
C ILE A 125 -20.68 2.78 -3.55
N GLU A 126 -21.62 2.20 -2.79
CA GLU A 126 -23.05 2.34 -3.05
C GLU A 126 -23.51 3.81 -2.91
N ARG A 127 -22.98 4.55 -1.92
CA ARG A 127 -23.20 6.01 -1.81
C ARG A 127 -22.62 6.81 -2.98
N ALA A 128 -21.45 6.44 -3.49
CA ALA A 128 -20.86 7.10 -4.66
C ALA A 128 -21.67 6.81 -5.93
N ARG A 129 -22.12 5.56 -6.12
CA ARG A 129 -22.99 5.15 -7.23
C ARG A 129 -24.36 5.81 -7.17
N GLY A 130 -24.96 5.95 -5.98
CA GLY A 130 -26.24 6.63 -5.79
C GLY A 130 -26.20 8.14 -6.08
N ARG A 131 -25.03 8.79 -6.00
CA ARG A 131 -24.87 10.22 -6.35
C ARG A 131 -24.62 10.47 -7.84
N GLY A 132 -24.28 9.44 -8.62
CA GLY A 132 -24.04 9.53 -10.05
C GLY A 132 -25.30 9.46 -10.93
N SER A 133 -26.48 9.27 -10.32
CA SER A 133 -27.74 9.01 -11.03
C SER A 133 -28.85 10.01 -10.70
N ALA A 134 -28.51 11.27 -10.44
CA ALA A 134 -29.50 12.35 -10.44
C ALA A 134 -29.29 13.21 -11.69
N PRO A 135 -30.07 13.00 -12.78
CA PRO A 135 -30.18 14.03 -13.79
C PRO A 135 -30.84 15.25 -13.15
N SER A 136 -30.25 16.42 -13.41
CA SER A 136 -30.84 17.73 -13.07
C SER A 136 -32.13 17.96 -13.83
#